data_AF-F5XSK5-F1
#
_entry.id   AF-F5XSK5-F1
#
_cell.length_a   1.000
_cell.length_b   1.000
_cell.length_c   1.000
_cell.angle_alpha   90.00
_cell.angle_beta   90.00
_cell.angle_gamma   90.00
#
_symmetry.space_group_name_H-M   'P 1'
#
loop_
_entity.id
_entity.type
_entity.pdbx_description
1 polymer ?
#
loop_
_entity_poly.entity_id
_entity_poly.type
_entity_poly.pdbx_seq_one_letter_code
_entity_poly.pdbx_strand_id
1 'polypeptide(L)'
;MAAEPGYLIDRLGGPADEATFLVGVAEGGFEPVELTTADYRRMAELVEQYDDMRLGTTDASVIALARAFGHHRDRHARPSALHRSSASSRRGVHAAPREALSLRC
;
A
#
# COMPACT_ATOMS: atom_id res chain seq x y z
N MET A 1 6.83 -12.03 7.19
CA MET A 1 6.90 -13.49 6.92
C MET A 1 6.16 -13.80 5.63
N ALA A 2 6.88 -14.10 4.54
CA ALA A 2 6.29 -14.44 3.23
C ALA A 2 6.24 -15.96 2.95
N ALA A 3 6.89 -16.76 3.81
CA ALA A 3 7.12 -18.18 3.57
C ALA A 3 5.84 -19.04 3.52
N GLU A 4 4.93 -18.88 4.47
CA GLU A 4 3.68 -19.67 4.47
C GLU A 4 2.76 -19.32 3.29
N PRO A 5 2.50 -18.03 2.97
CA PRO A 5 1.77 -17.68 1.75
C PRO A 5 2.43 -18.27 0.49
N GLY A 6 3.76 -18.20 0.35
CA GLY A 6 4.48 -18.80 -0.77
C GLY A 6 4.24 -20.31 -0.88
N TYR A 7 4.41 -21.03 0.24
CA TYR A 7 4.13 -22.46 0.31
C TYR A 7 2.68 -22.81 -0.07
N LEU A 8 1.68 -22.06 0.42
CA LEU A 8 0.28 -22.32 0.11
C LEU A 8 -0.06 -21.99 -1.34
N ILE A 9 0.53 -20.94 -1.91
CA ILE A 9 0.34 -20.58 -3.32
C ILE A 9 0.97 -21.65 -4.21
N ASP A 10 2.18 -22.12 -3.93
CA ASP A 10 2.78 -23.23 -4.68
C ASP A 10 1.92 -24.50 -4.56
N ARG A 11 1.48 -24.83 -3.34
CA ARG A 11 0.67 -26.03 -3.10
C ARG A 11 -0.68 -26.01 -3.83
N LEU A 12 -1.29 -24.85 -4.02
CA LEU A 12 -2.66 -24.72 -4.57
C LEU A 12 -2.70 -24.22 -6.03
N GLY A 13 -1.72 -23.44 -6.46
CA GLY A 13 -1.63 -22.82 -7.79
C GLY A 13 -0.35 -23.15 -8.56
N GLY A 14 0.69 -23.64 -7.87
CA GLY A 14 1.96 -24.06 -8.46
C GLY A 14 3.01 -22.94 -8.54
N PRO A 15 4.19 -23.26 -9.07
CA PRO A 15 5.37 -22.41 -8.97
C PRO A 15 5.26 -21.10 -9.76
N ALA A 16 4.44 -21.05 -10.81
CA ALA A 16 4.22 -19.84 -11.60
C ALA A 16 3.44 -18.77 -10.80
N ASP A 17 2.46 -19.21 -10.01
CA ASP A 17 1.68 -18.31 -9.14
C ASP A 17 2.53 -17.85 -7.95
N GLU A 18 3.36 -18.73 -7.37
CA GLU A 18 4.29 -18.36 -6.31
C GLU A 18 5.31 -17.32 -6.79
N ALA A 19 5.89 -17.51 -7.98
CA ALA A 19 6.80 -16.54 -8.57
C ALA A 19 6.14 -15.17 -8.78
N THR A 20 4.87 -15.16 -9.21
CA THR A 20 4.08 -13.93 -9.37
C THR A 20 3.90 -13.22 -8.04
N PHE A 21 3.60 -13.95 -6.96
CA PHE A 21 3.53 -13.40 -5.61
C PHE A 21 4.87 -12.78 -5.18
N LEU A 22 5.99 -13.49 -5.38
CA LEU A 22 7.32 -13.01 -5.01
C LEU A 22 7.73 -11.75 -5.78
N VAL A 23 7.40 -11.66 -7.07
CA VAL A 23 7.59 -10.43 -7.86
C VAL A 23 6.78 -9.28 -7.28
N GLY A 24 5.51 -9.49 -6.93
CA GLY A 24 4.68 -8.46 -6.30
C GLY A 24 5.23 -7.97 -4.96
N VAL A 25 5.86 -8.84 -4.16
CA VAL A 25 6.58 -8.45 -2.94
C VAL A 25 7.82 -7.60 -3.29
N ALA A 26 8.62 -8.02 -4.27
CA ALA A 26 9.82 -7.30 -4.70
C ALA A 26 9.52 -5.91 -5.28
N GLU A 27 8.36 -5.75 -5.91
CA GLU A 27 7.86 -4.49 -6.48
C GLU A 27 7.22 -3.56 -5.43
N GLY A 28 7.20 -3.97 -4.15
CA GLY A 28 6.67 -3.14 -3.06
C GLY A 28 5.15 -3.20 -2.91
N GLY A 29 4.49 -4.21 -3.48
CA GLY A 29 3.07 -4.49 -3.21
C GLY A 29 2.80 -4.86 -1.74
N PHE A 30 3.84 -5.29 -1.03
CA PHE A 30 3.84 -5.56 0.40
C PHE A 30 5.12 -5.00 1.03
N GLU A 31 5.04 -4.58 2.29
CA GLU A 31 6.21 -4.17 3.07
C GLU A 31 6.68 -5.37 3.92
N PRO A 32 7.84 -5.99 3.61
CA PRO A 32 8.38 -7.06 4.44
C PRO A 32 8.82 -6.51 5.79
N VAL A 33 8.27 -7.09 6.86
CA VAL A 33 8.67 -6.79 8.23
C VAL A 33 9.63 -7.85 8.73
N GLU A 34 10.79 -7.40 9.22
CA GLU A 34 11.78 -8.24 9.91
C GLU A 34 11.30 -8.58 11.33
N LEU A 35 11.38 -9.85 11.72
CA LEU A 35 11.08 -10.30 13.08
C LEU A 35 12.32 -10.18 13.94
N THR A 36 12.22 -9.44 15.05
CA THR A 36 13.32 -9.30 16.00
C THR A 36 13.36 -10.47 16.99
N THR A 37 14.46 -10.60 17.72
CA THR A 37 14.57 -11.55 18.85
C THR A 37 13.47 -11.35 19.90
N ALA A 38 13.01 -10.12 20.11
CA ALA A 38 11.91 -9.84 21.05
C ALA A 38 10.58 -10.39 20.52
N ASP A 39 10.34 -10.28 19.21
CA ASP A 39 9.14 -10.82 18.56
C ASP A 39 9.12 -12.35 18.69
N TYR A 40 10.24 -13.03 18.46
CA TYR A 40 10.32 -14.49 18.64
C TYR A 40 10.04 -14.93 20.08
N ARG A 41 10.54 -14.21 21.08
CA ARG A 41 10.20 -14.48 22.49
C ARG A 41 8.70 -14.33 22.73
N ARG A 42 8.11 -13.24 22.22
CA ARG A 42 6.67 -13.01 22.36
C ARG A 42 5.84 -14.05 21.63
N MET A 43 6.27 -14.51 20.46
CA MET A 43 5.64 -15.60 19.71
C MET A 43 5.63 -16.90 20.51
N ALA A 44 6.75 -17.25 21.16
CA ALA A 44 6.81 -18.44 22.01
C ALA A 44 5.83 -18.36 23.20
N GLU A 45 5.79 -17.22 23.90
CA GLU A 45 4.82 -16.97 24.97
C GLU A 45 3.37 -17.11 24.47
N LEU A 46 3.06 -16.62 23.26
CA LEU A 46 1.72 -16.73 22.68
C LEU A 46 1.35 -18.18 22.35
N VAL A 47 2.28 -18.96 21.82
CA VAL A 47 2.04 -20.39 21.51
C VAL A 47 1.79 -21.19 22.79
N GLU A 48 2.52 -20.90 23.87
CA GLU A 48 2.27 -21.52 25.18
C GLU A 48 0.97 -21.04 25.82
N GLN A 49 0.65 -19.74 25.70
CA GLN A 49 -0.54 -19.13 26.27
C GLN A 49 -1.84 -19.67 25.64
N TYR A 50 -1.81 -19.95 24.34
CA TYR A 50 -2.97 -20.40 23.55
C TYR A 50 -2.72 -21.80 22.99
N ASP A 51 -2.33 -22.72 23.88
CA ASP A 51 -1.95 -24.10 23.54
C ASP A 51 -3.12 -24.92 22.99
N ASP A 52 -4.33 -24.68 23.49
CA ASP A 52 -5.59 -25.27 23.11
C ASP A 52 -6.00 -24.91 21.67
N MET A 53 -5.68 -23.69 21.25
CA MET A 53 -5.95 -23.19 19.90
C MET A 53 -4.89 -23.63 18.89
N ARG A 54 -3.70 -24.05 19.35
CA ARG A 54 -2.56 -24.42 18.49
C ARG A 54 -2.27 -23.36 17.43
N LEU A 55 -2.06 -22.11 17.85
CA LEU A 55 -1.86 -20.97 16.94
C LEU A 55 -0.83 -21.21 15.83
N GLY A 56 0.25 -21.93 16.12
CA GLY A 56 1.34 -22.07 15.17
C GLY A 56 2.14 -20.77 14.99
N THR A 57 3.27 -20.89 14.29
CA THR A 57 4.27 -19.82 14.19
C THR A 57 3.77 -18.59 13.44
N THR A 58 3.02 -18.77 12.34
CA THR A 58 2.54 -17.64 11.54
C THR A 58 1.57 -16.77 12.32
N ASP A 59 0.52 -17.36 12.89
CA ASP A 59 -0.50 -16.59 13.61
C ASP A 59 0.10 -15.91 14.85
N ALA A 60 0.99 -16.59 15.57
CA ALA A 60 1.74 -15.99 16.67
C ALA A 60 2.58 -14.79 16.20
N SER A 61 3.21 -14.87 15.01
CA SER A 61 3.99 -13.75 14.45
C SER A 61 3.12 -12.54 14.12
N VAL A 62 1.93 -12.75 13.56
CA VAL A 62 0.98 -11.66 13.25
C VAL A 62 0.52 -10.98 14.53
N ILE A 63 0.18 -11.74 15.57
CA ILE A 63 -0.24 -11.18 16.87
C ILE A 63 0.91 -10.42 17.55
N ALA A 64 2.13 -10.95 17.50
CA ALA A 64 3.31 -10.28 18.06
C ALA A 64 3.57 -8.95 17.36
N LEU A 65 3.59 -8.94 16.03
CA LEU A 65 3.80 -7.73 15.22
C LEU A 65 2.66 -6.72 15.38
N ALA A 66 1.41 -7.17 15.48
CA ALA A 66 0.27 -6.29 15.71
C ALA A 66 0.39 -5.49 17.02
N ARG A 67 1.06 -6.03 18.04
CA ARG A 67 1.35 -5.29 19.28
C ARG A 67 2.51 -4.31 19.11
N ALA A 68 3.56 -4.69 18.36
CA ALA A 68 4.68 -3.80 18.05
C ALA A 68 4.25 -2.60 17.18
N PHE A 69 3.29 -2.81 16.27
CA PHE A 69 2.78 -1.79 15.35
C PHE A 69 1.39 -1.25 15.70
N GLY A 70 0.78 -1.69 16.79
CA GLY A 70 -0.60 -1.36 17.20
C GLY A 70 -0.86 0.11 17.54
N HIS A 71 0.14 0.96 17.36
CA HIS A 71 0.03 2.42 17.43
C HIS A 71 0.00 3.11 16.07
N HIS A 72 -0.25 2.37 14.97
CA HIS A 72 -0.32 2.94 13.62
C HIS A 72 -1.63 3.74 13.38
N ARG A 73 -1.79 4.83 14.14
CA ARG A 73 -2.36 6.06 13.60
C ARG A 73 -1.24 6.71 12.79
N ASP A 74 -1.45 6.86 11.48
CA ASP A 74 -0.71 7.78 10.61
C ASP A 74 0.68 7.38 10.04
N ARG A 75 0.90 6.18 9.46
CA ARG A 75 1.93 6.05 8.38
C ARG A 75 1.38 5.83 6.97
N HIS A 76 0.08 5.98 6.77
CA HIS A 76 -0.48 6.29 5.46
C HIS A 76 -0.84 7.77 5.40
N ALA A 77 0.17 8.64 5.48
CA ALA A 77 0.05 9.94 4.84
C ALA A 77 -0.25 9.65 3.36
N ARG A 78 -1.50 9.90 2.96
CA ARG A 78 -1.93 9.80 1.56
C ARG A 78 -0.89 10.50 0.69
N PRO A 79 -0.38 9.89 -0.40
CA PRO A 79 0.46 10.63 -1.33
C PRO A 79 -0.33 11.85 -1.81
N SER A 80 0.14 13.03 -1.45
CA SER A 80 -0.40 14.32 -1.86
C SER A 80 -0.10 14.54 -3.34
N ALA A 81 -0.93 13.95 -4.21
CA ALA A 81 -0.89 14.21 -5.64
C ALA A 81 -2.25 13.97 -6.30
N LEU A 82 -3.33 14.54 -5.73
CA LEU A 82 -4.42 15.00 -6.59
C LEU A 82 -3.93 16.27 -7.27
N HIS A 83 -3.22 16.06 -8.38
CA HIS A 83 -2.90 17.07 -9.38
C HIS A 83 -4.22 17.61 -9.93
N ARG A 84 -4.81 18.60 -9.24
CA ARG A 84 -5.80 19.48 -9.86
C ARG A 84 -5.00 20.37 -10.81
N SER A 85 -4.81 19.89 -12.04
CA SER A 85 -4.34 20.74 -13.13
C SER A 85 -5.32 21.90 -13.25
N SER A 86 -4.88 23.07 -12.81
CA SER A 86 -5.42 24.35 -13.22
C SER A 86 -5.30 24.42 -14.74
N ALA A 87 -6.43 24.19 -15.43
CA ALA A 87 -6.55 24.53 -16.84
C ALA A 87 -6.50 26.07 -16.96
N SER A 88 -5.28 26.59 -17.03
CA SER A 88 -4.97 27.92 -17.53
C SER A 88 -5.32 27.95 -19.02
N SER A 89 -6.56 28.30 -19.35
CA SER A 89 -6.91 28.76 -20.70
C SER A 89 -6.71 30.27 -20.75
N ARG A 90 -5.49 30.68 -21.13
CA ARG A 90 -5.25 32.02 -21.67
C ARG A 90 -5.18 31.92 -23.19
N ARG A 91 -6.15 32.53 -23.86
CA ARG A 91 -6.08 33.18 -25.19
C ARG A 91 -7.38 33.99 -25.29
N GLY A 92 -7.33 35.29 -25.03
CA GLY A 92 -7.30 36.34 -26.07
C GLY A 92 -8.73 36.52 -26.61
N VAL A 93 -9.38 37.68 -26.49
CA VAL A 93 -9.19 38.82 -27.40
C VAL A 93 -9.66 40.11 -26.71
N HIS A 94 -8.86 41.16 -26.90
CA HIS A 94 -9.10 42.54 -26.51
C HIS A 94 -10.42 43.09 -27.06
N ALA A 95 -11.19 43.76 -26.20
CA ALA A 95 -12.21 44.72 -26.62
C ALA A 95 -11.54 46.04 -27.00
N ALA A 96 -11.92 46.61 -28.15
CA ALA A 96 -11.68 48.01 -28.50
C ALA A 96 -12.99 48.60 -29.09
N PRO A 97 -13.24 49.92 -28.92
CA PRO A 97 -14.58 50.49 -29.03
C PRO A 97 -14.95 50.97 -30.44
N ARG A 98 -16.25 51.22 -30.59
CA ARG A 98 -16.93 51.76 -31.79
C ARG A 98 -16.37 53.12 -32.22
N GLU A 99 -16.07 53.26 -33.50
CA GLU A 99 -16.31 54.51 -34.24
C GLU A 99 -16.93 54.21 -35.61
N ALA A 100 -17.91 55.06 -35.94
CA ALA A 100 -18.69 55.07 -37.15
C ALA A 100 -18.01 55.95 -38.21
N LEU A 101 -17.94 55.49 -39.46
CA LEU A 101 -17.98 56.40 -40.62
C LEU A 101 -18.28 55.64 -41.92
N SER A 102 -19.53 55.79 -42.39
CA SER A 102 -19.89 56.31 -43.72
C SER A 102 -19.48 55.59 -45.03
N LEU A 103 -20.55 55.26 -45.79
CA LEU A 103 -20.68 55.34 -47.26
C LEU A 103 -19.94 54.30 -48.15
N ARG A 104 -20.72 53.35 -48.70
CA ARG A 104 -21.17 53.36 -50.11
C ARG A 104 -22.20 52.25 -50.38
N CYS A 105 -23.21 52.62 -51.17
CA CYS A 105 -24.37 51.87 -51.70
C CYS A 105 -25.56 51.68 -50.76
#